data_AF-D3BRA9-F1
#
_entry.id   AF-D3BRA9-F1
#
_cell.length_a   1.000
_cell.length_b   1.000
_cell.length_c   1.000
_cell.angle_alpha   90.00
_cell.angle_beta   90.00
_cell.angle_gamma   90.00
#
_symmetry.space_group_name_H-M   'P 1'
#
loop_
_entity.id
_entity.type
_entity.pdbx_description
1 polymer ?
#
loop_
_entity_poly.entity_id
_entity_poly.type
_entity_poly.pdbx_seq_one_letter_code
_entity_poly.pdbx_strand_id
1 'polypeptide(L)'
;MSRFLIIMNTSKALIDITTTITRFEKESEDWKDKYIKVIEDNKKHIDRLEEDIKKHISTIDDLSLKVENLQTQIDQLKATRKNFSDKLLLGELGRQIEKAICKHILGDNTRINTLYVMFSLLKSDKSFKTNWSNLMSNVGWNNNLYQTILDLKDLHLNECHPTTCEDGSSLTSDYLQNIASNYIKGQYKSLILQDIKTLLNILESFNKQTLFFGIHCRLTCWLFHYVNFDYKVDENTDY
;
A
#
# COMPACT_ATOMS: atom_id res chain seq x y z
N MET A 1 89.60 61.14 -22.25
CA MET A 1 88.94 59.93 -22.80
C MET A 1 88.27 59.06 -21.73
N SER A 2 88.94 58.72 -20.61
CA SER A 2 88.39 57.86 -19.54
C SER A 2 87.05 58.34 -18.91
N ARG A 3 86.93 59.62 -18.54
CA ARG A 3 85.68 60.17 -17.96
C ARG A 3 84.46 60.09 -18.90
N PHE A 4 84.68 60.26 -20.20
CA PHE A 4 83.62 60.18 -21.20
C PHE A 4 83.08 58.75 -21.34
N LEU A 5 83.98 57.75 -21.28
CA LEU A 5 83.60 56.34 -21.30
C LEU A 5 82.78 55.95 -20.06
N ILE A 6 83.16 56.46 -18.89
CA ILE A 6 82.42 56.25 -17.63
C ILE A 6 81.01 56.84 -17.74
N ILE A 7 80.89 58.08 -18.22
CA ILE A 7 79.59 58.73 -18.40
C ILE A 7 78.72 57.93 -19.37
N MET A 8 79.25 57.52 -20.53
CA MET A 8 78.49 56.72 -21.49
C MET A 8 78.03 55.37 -20.92
N ASN A 9 78.90 54.67 -20.18
CA ASN A 9 78.55 53.38 -19.57
C ASN A 9 77.48 53.54 -18.48
N THR A 10 77.58 54.57 -17.64
CA THR A 10 76.57 54.89 -16.63
C THR A 10 75.25 55.30 -17.27
N SER A 11 75.27 56.11 -18.32
CA SER A 11 74.07 56.48 -19.08
C SER A 11 73.39 55.26 -19.71
N LYS A 12 74.16 54.32 -20.27
CA LYS A 12 73.61 53.07 -20.81
C LYS A 12 72.96 52.22 -19.71
N ALA A 13 73.63 52.05 -18.57
CA ALA A 13 73.08 51.30 -17.44
C ALA A 13 71.79 51.93 -16.90
N LEU A 14 71.71 53.26 -16.84
CA LEU A 14 70.49 53.98 -16.46
C LEU A 14 69.35 53.71 -17.45
N ILE A 15 69.62 53.76 -18.76
CA ILE A 15 68.62 53.45 -19.80
C ILE A 15 68.11 52.00 -19.67
N ASP A 16 69.02 51.04 -19.44
CA ASP A 16 68.66 49.62 -19.28
C ASP A 16 67.79 49.39 -18.02
N ILE A 17 68.12 50.07 -16.91
CA ILE A 17 67.32 50.03 -15.67
C ILE A 17 65.95 50.65 -15.91
N THR A 18 65.86 51.84 -16.51
CA THR A 18 64.58 52.50 -16.80
C THR A 18 63.70 51.63 -17.69
N THR A 19 64.27 51.02 -18.74
CA THR A 19 63.54 50.11 -19.64
C THR A 19 63.00 48.89 -18.89
N THR A 20 63.79 48.35 -17.96
CA THR A 20 63.39 47.20 -17.13
C THR A 20 62.27 47.57 -16.16
N ILE A 21 62.35 48.74 -15.51
CA ILE A 21 61.30 49.25 -14.62
C ILE A 21 60.00 49.45 -15.39
N THR A 22 60.04 50.14 -16.53
CA THR A 22 58.84 50.35 -17.37
C THR A 22 58.23 49.03 -17.84
N ARG A 23 59.05 48.02 -18.17
CA ARG A 23 58.54 46.68 -18.49
C ARG A 23 57.84 46.04 -17.29
N PHE A 24 58.43 46.08 -16.10
CA PHE A 24 57.81 45.51 -14.91
C PHE A 24 56.56 46.27 -14.45
N GLU A 25 56.51 47.58 -14.61
CA GLU A 25 55.30 48.39 -14.36
C GLU A 25 54.16 47.93 -15.27
N LYS A 26 54.44 47.78 -16.57
CA LYS A 26 53.46 47.26 -17.52
C LYS A 26 53.02 45.83 -17.20
N GLU A 27 53.96 44.92 -16.91
CA GLU A 27 53.63 43.55 -16.51
C GLU A 27 52.77 43.53 -15.24
N SER A 28 53.05 44.40 -14.27
CA SER A 28 52.27 44.55 -13.03
C SER A 28 50.84 45.04 -13.31
N GLU A 29 50.67 46.00 -14.22
CA GLU A 29 49.34 46.44 -14.69
C GLU A 29 48.59 45.32 -15.41
N ASP A 30 49.24 44.63 -16.36
CA ASP A 30 48.66 43.49 -17.08
C ASP A 30 48.21 42.37 -16.10
N TRP A 31 48.97 42.13 -15.03
CA TRP A 31 48.62 41.16 -13.98
C TRP A 31 47.44 41.63 -13.15
N LYS A 32 47.34 42.92 -12.81
CA LYS A 32 46.19 43.48 -12.08
C LYS A 32 44.91 43.34 -12.91
N ASP A 33 44.97 43.67 -14.20
CA ASP A 33 43.80 43.56 -15.09
C ASP A 33 43.34 42.11 -15.24
N LYS A 34 44.28 41.16 -15.40
CA LYS A 34 43.97 39.73 -15.42
C LYS A 34 43.31 39.27 -14.11
N TYR A 35 43.84 39.72 -12.97
CA TYR A 35 43.31 39.35 -11.66
C TYR A 35 41.90 39.90 -11.43
N ILE A 36 41.65 41.17 -11.81
CA ILE A 36 40.31 41.78 -11.76
C ILE A 36 39.33 40.99 -12.62
N LYS A 37 39.71 40.64 -13.85
CA LYS A 37 38.86 39.85 -14.74
C LYS A 37 38.50 38.48 -14.14
N VAL A 38 39.47 37.77 -13.55
CA VAL A 38 39.23 36.49 -12.88
C VAL A 38 38.26 36.65 -11.70
N ILE A 39 38.38 37.73 -10.92
CA ILE A 39 37.44 38.02 -9.83
C ILE A 39 36.03 38.24 -10.37
N GLU A 40 35.88 39.03 -11.44
CA GLU A 40 34.57 39.31 -12.05
C GLU A 40 33.91 38.05 -12.62
N ASP A 41 34.69 37.21 -13.30
CA ASP A 41 34.20 35.94 -13.85
C ASP A 41 33.81 34.95 -12.75
N ASN A 42 34.61 34.86 -11.67
CA ASN A 42 34.27 34.05 -10.51
C ASN A 42 33.01 34.56 -9.79
N LYS A 43 32.84 35.89 -9.69
CA LYS A 43 31.64 36.47 -9.09
C LYS A 43 30.39 36.11 -9.89
N LYS A 44 30.43 36.25 -11.22
CA LYS A 44 29.33 35.81 -12.09
C LYS A 44 29.05 34.32 -11.97
N HIS A 45 30.09 33.50 -11.78
CA HIS A 45 29.91 32.06 -11.60
C HIS A 45 29.23 31.74 -10.27
N ILE A 46 29.64 32.40 -9.18
CA ILE A 46 28.99 32.26 -7.87
C ILE A 46 27.52 32.69 -7.95
N ASP A 47 27.22 33.85 -8.55
CA ASP A 47 25.85 34.35 -8.69
C ASP A 47 24.95 33.33 -9.42
N ARG A 48 25.45 32.68 -10.48
CA ARG A 48 24.72 31.61 -11.19
C ARG A 48 24.52 30.36 -10.33
N LEU A 49 25.54 29.92 -9.61
CA LEU A 49 25.42 28.77 -8.70
C LEU A 49 24.40 29.04 -7.59
N GLU A 50 24.34 30.26 -7.07
CA GLU A 50 23.33 30.65 -6.08
C GLU A 50 21.90 30.59 -6.64
N GLU A 51 21.70 31.02 -7.89
CA GLU A 51 20.41 30.90 -8.58
C GLU A 51 20.02 29.43 -8.81
N ASP A 52 20.95 28.60 -9.26
CA ASP A 52 20.72 27.16 -9.46
C ASP A 52 20.40 26.45 -8.14
N ILE A 53 21.11 26.78 -7.06
CA ILE A 53 20.84 26.25 -5.73
C ILE A 53 19.43 26.64 -5.27
N LYS A 54 19.02 27.90 -5.43
CA LYS A 54 17.65 28.34 -5.07
C LYS A 54 16.60 27.59 -5.85
N LYS A 55 16.82 27.37 -7.15
CA LYS A 55 15.91 26.59 -8.01
C LYS A 55 15.82 25.13 -7.59
N HIS A 56 16.96 24.50 -7.25
CA HIS A 56 16.98 23.13 -6.77
C HIS A 56 16.29 22.99 -5.40
N ILE A 57 16.51 23.92 -4.46
CA ILE A 57 15.82 23.94 -3.17
C ILE A 57 14.30 24.00 -3.38
N SER A 58 13.83 24.94 -4.21
CA SER A 58 12.39 25.04 -4.52
C SER A 58 11.84 23.76 -5.15
N THR A 59 12.62 23.08 -5.99
CA THR A 59 12.20 21.81 -6.60
C THR A 59 12.13 20.69 -5.56
N ILE A 60 13.08 20.65 -4.62
CA ILE A 60 13.10 19.67 -3.51
C ILE A 60 11.89 19.86 -2.60
N ASP A 61 11.56 21.10 -2.24
CA ASP A 61 10.40 21.41 -1.40
C ASP A 61 9.10 20.95 -2.07
N ASP A 62 8.93 21.26 -3.36
CA ASP A 62 7.78 20.84 -4.17
C ASP A 62 7.66 19.31 -4.26
N LEU A 63 8.78 18.61 -4.48
CA LEU A 63 8.80 17.14 -4.54
C LEU A 63 8.49 16.53 -3.17
N SER A 64 9.00 17.11 -2.09
CA SER A 64 8.74 16.64 -0.72
C SER A 64 7.25 16.71 -0.39
N LEU A 65 6.59 17.80 -0.74
CA LEU A 65 5.13 17.95 -0.59
C LEU A 65 4.35 16.92 -1.42
N LYS A 66 4.79 16.65 -2.65
CA LYS A 66 4.15 15.62 -3.50
C LYS A 66 4.30 14.22 -2.90
N VAL A 67 5.47 13.89 -2.36
CA VAL A 67 5.73 12.61 -1.69
C VAL A 67 4.82 12.45 -0.47
N GLU A 68 4.70 13.47 0.37
CA GLU A 68 3.82 13.45 1.55
C GLU A 68 2.34 13.25 1.16
N ASN A 69 1.88 13.95 0.13
CA ASN A 69 0.52 13.80 -0.39
C ASN A 69 0.28 12.38 -0.95
N LEU A 70 1.22 11.85 -1.74
CA LEU A 70 1.11 10.48 -2.27
C LEU A 70 1.10 9.44 -1.16
N GLN A 71 1.93 9.60 -0.12
CA GLN A 71 1.93 8.72 1.03
C GLN A 71 0.58 8.72 1.75
N THR A 72 -0.01 9.90 1.93
CA THR A 72 -1.36 10.05 2.50
C THR A 72 -2.42 9.32 1.66
N GLN A 73 -2.36 9.46 0.34
CA GLN A 73 -3.29 8.75 -0.56
C GLN A 73 -3.10 7.23 -0.51
N ILE A 74 -1.86 6.75 -0.44
CA ILE A 74 -1.56 5.32 -0.28
C ILE A 74 -2.19 4.79 1.01
N ASP A 75 -2.05 5.50 2.11
CA ASP A 75 -2.59 5.06 3.40
C ASP A 75 -4.13 5.05 3.41
N GLN A 76 -4.76 6.05 2.76
CA GLN A 76 -6.21 6.06 2.54
C GLN A 76 -6.68 4.88 1.67
N LEU A 77 -5.95 4.55 0.61
CA LEU A 77 -6.26 3.42 -0.27
C LEU A 77 -6.06 2.09 0.44
N LYS A 78 -5.00 1.93 1.23
CA LYS A 78 -4.78 0.75 2.08
C LYS A 78 -5.92 0.56 3.08
N ALA A 79 -6.33 1.62 3.77
CA ALA A 79 -7.47 1.57 4.70
C ALA A 79 -8.77 1.19 3.98
N THR A 80 -9.00 1.75 2.79
CA THR A 80 -10.17 1.43 1.95
C THR A 80 -10.15 -0.03 1.50
N ARG A 81 -9.01 -0.53 1.00
CA ARG A 81 -8.82 -1.93 0.60
C ARG A 81 -9.08 -2.87 1.75
N LYS A 82 -8.52 -2.59 2.94
CA LYS A 82 -8.74 -3.40 4.14
C LYS A 82 -10.22 -3.47 4.50
N ASN A 83 -10.92 -2.33 4.50
CA ASN A 83 -12.36 -2.29 4.75
C ASN A 83 -13.16 -3.12 3.74
N PHE A 84 -12.76 -3.17 2.47
CA PHE A 84 -13.39 -4.04 1.48
C PHE A 84 -13.10 -5.52 1.73
N SER A 85 -11.84 -5.86 2.02
CA SER A 85 -11.42 -7.23 2.36
C SER A 85 -12.21 -7.79 3.55
N ASP A 86 -12.31 -7.00 4.63
CA ASP A 86 -13.06 -7.32 5.84
C ASP A 86 -14.55 -7.58 5.56
N LYS A 87 -15.18 -6.75 4.71
CA LYS A 87 -16.57 -6.98 4.28
C LYS A 87 -16.74 -8.29 3.52
N LEU A 88 -15.81 -8.61 2.62
CA LEU A 88 -15.87 -9.82 1.80
C LEU A 88 -15.71 -11.07 2.66
N LEU A 89 -14.86 -11.01 3.69
CA LEU A 89 -14.73 -12.08 4.69
C LEU A 89 -16.04 -12.33 5.45
N LEU A 90 -16.74 -11.26 5.85
CA LEU A 90 -18.07 -11.38 6.46
C LEU A 90 -19.11 -11.97 5.50
N GLY A 91 -19.06 -11.61 4.21
CA GLY A 91 -19.94 -12.21 3.21
C GLY A 91 -19.67 -13.70 2.96
N GLU A 92 -18.40 -14.07 2.87
CA GLU A 92 -18.00 -15.47 2.73
C GLU A 92 -18.34 -16.29 3.98
N LEU A 93 -18.27 -15.71 5.18
CA LEU A 93 -18.76 -16.32 6.42
C LEU A 93 -20.25 -16.70 6.29
N GLY A 94 -21.11 -15.77 5.87
CA GLY A 94 -22.54 -16.03 5.66
C GLY A 94 -22.80 -17.21 4.72
N ARG A 95 -22.03 -17.30 3.63
CA ARG A 95 -22.09 -18.41 2.67
C ARG A 95 -21.65 -19.75 3.27
N GLN A 96 -20.55 -19.77 4.04
CA GLN A 96 -20.04 -20.98 4.66
C GLN A 96 -20.98 -21.54 5.71
N ILE A 97 -21.61 -20.66 6.50
CA ILE A 97 -22.66 -21.05 7.46
C ILE A 97 -23.81 -21.74 6.72
N GLU A 98 -24.30 -21.13 5.64
CA GLU A 98 -25.40 -21.68 4.84
C GLU A 98 -25.07 -23.08 4.31
N LYS A 99 -23.85 -23.23 3.77
CA LYS A 99 -23.33 -24.49 3.25
C LYS A 99 -23.18 -25.53 4.34
N ALA A 100 -22.65 -25.16 5.50
CA ALA A 100 -22.44 -26.07 6.62
C ALA A 100 -23.79 -26.60 7.16
N ILE A 101 -24.79 -25.72 7.29
CA ILE A 101 -26.14 -26.13 7.69
C ILE A 101 -26.75 -27.08 6.67
N CYS A 102 -26.68 -26.76 5.37
CA CYS A 102 -27.24 -27.62 4.34
C CYS A 102 -26.59 -29.02 4.33
N LYS A 103 -25.27 -29.09 4.48
CA LYS A 103 -24.53 -30.36 4.60
C LYS A 103 -24.90 -31.13 5.85
N HIS A 104 -25.06 -30.46 6.98
CA HIS A 104 -25.46 -31.11 8.23
C HIS A 104 -26.85 -31.77 8.11
N ILE A 105 -27.79 -31.13 7.43
CA ILE A 105 -29.16 -31.64 7.26
C ILE A 105 -29.29 -32.67 6.15
N LEU A 106 -28.65 -32.43 5.00
CA LEU A 106 -28.82 -33.21 3.77
C LEU A 106 -27.69 -34.23 3.53
N GLY A 107 -26.62 -34.18 4.32
CA GLY A 107 -25.41 -35.01 4.20
C GLY A 107 -24.28 -34.38 3.39
N ASP A 108 -23.05 -34.86 3.59
CA ASP A 108 -21.82 -34.28 3.02
C ASP A 108 -21.77 -34.25 1.49
N ASN A 109 -22.47 -35.18 0.83
CA ASN A 109 -22.51 -35.30 -0.63
C ASN A 109 -23.58 -34.42 -1.30
N THR A 110 -24.25 -33.56 -0.53
CA THR A 110 -25.29 -32.66 -1.08
C THR A 110 -24.70 -31.59 -1.98
N ARG A 111 -25.37 -31.30 -3.10
CA ARG A 111 -25.08 -30.15 -3.97
C ARG A 111 -25.84 -28.88 -3.56
N ILE A 112 -26.75 -29.01 -2.61
CA ILE A 112 -27.59 -27.90 -2.14
C ILE A 112 -26.80 -27.14 -1.08
N ASN A 113 -26.45 -25.90 -1.39
CA ASN A 113 -25.65 -25.04 -0.53
C ASN A 113 -26.43 -23.80 -0.08
N THR A 114 -27.75 -23.77 -0.29
CA THR A 114 -28.60 -22.64 0.10
C THR A 114 -29.78 -23.08 0.96
N LEU A 115 -30.07 -22.29 2.00
CA LEU A 115 -31.20 -22.50 2.90
C LEU A 115 -32.52 -22.41 2.15
N TYR A 116 -32.62 -21.52 1.15
CA TYR A 116 -33.80 -21.39 0.31
C TYR A 116 -34.18 -22.72 -0.37
N VAL A 117 -33.21 -23.38 -1.01
CA VAL A 117 -33.45 -24.66 -1.69
C VAL A 117 -33.66 -25.77 -0.65
N MET A 118 -32.92 -25.77 0.45
CA MET A 118 -33.12 -26.73 1.55
C MET A 118 -34.56 -26.67 2.10
N PHE A 119 -35.10 -25.47 2.34
CA PHE A 119 -36.47 -25.28 2.84
C PHE A 119 -37.54 -25.85 1.91
N SER A 120 -37.29 -25.87 0.60
CA SER A 120 -38.20 -26.53 -0.35
C SER A 120 -38.24 -28.06 -0.15
N LEU A 121 -37.09 -28.68 0.14
CA LEU A 121 -36.99 -30.13 0.38
C LEU A 121 -37.56 -30.56 1.73
N LEU A 122 -37.48 -29.70 2.76
CA LEU A 122 -38.10 -29.96 4.06
C LEU A 122 -39.63 -30.15 3.96
N LYS A 123 -40.26 -29.60 2.92
CA LYS A 123 -41.70 -29.79 2.67
C LYS A 123 -42.01 -31.18 2.13
N SER A 124 -41.08 -31.80 1.40
CA SER A 124 -41.28 -33.10 0.75
C SER A 124 -40.82 -34.29 1.58
N ASP A 125 -39.80 -34.14 2.44
CA ASP A 125 -39.18 -35.26 3.16
C ASP A 125 -39.29 -35.10 4.69
N LYS A 126 -39.88 -36.10 5.35
CA LYS A 126 -40.05 -36.11 6.82
C LYS A 126 -38.73 -36.25 7.57
N SER A 127 -37.74 -36.96 7.02
CA SER A 127 -36.44 -37.18 7.67
C SER A 127 -35.67 -35.86 7.80
N PHE A 128 -35.58 -35.08 6.73
CA PHE A 128 -34.94 -33.77 6.76
C PHE A 128 -35.68 -32.80 7.68
N LYS A 129 -37.02 -32.88 7.72
CA LYS A 129 -37.82 -32.07 8.65
C LYS A 129 -37.46 -32.35 10.11
N THR A 130 -37.31 -33.62 10.50
CA THR A 130 -36.88 -33.98 11.86
C THR A 130 -35.45 -33.51 12.14
N ASN A 131 -34.52 -33.69 11.21
CA ASN A 131 -33.14 -33.19 11.37
C ASN A 131 -33.11 -31.66 11.54
N TRP A 132 -33.90 -30.93 10.74
CA TRP A 132 -34.01 -29.48 10.85
C TRP A 132 -34.62 -29.05 12.18
N SER A 133 -35.69 -29.69 12.64
CA SER A 133 -36.29 -29.37 13.94
C SER A 133 -35.33 -29.62 15.11
N ASN A 134 -34.58 -30.73 15.08
CA ASN A 134 -33.57 -31.02 16.09
C ASN A 134 -32.42 -30.01 16.05
N LEU A 135 -32.00 -29.61 14.85
CA LEU A 135 -31.00 -28.57 14.71
C LEU A 135 -31.49 -27.25 15.33
N MET A 136 -32.69 -26.81 14.94
CA MET A 136 -33.29 -25.56 15.42
C MET A 136 -33.36 -25.49 16.94
N SER A 137 -33.76 -26.60 17.60
CA SER A 137 -33.80 -26.66 19.07
C SER A 137 -32.41 -26.63 19.69
N ASN A 138 -31.44 -27.33 19.10
CA ASN A 138 -30.10 -27.46 19.68
C ASN A 138 -29.30 -26.15 19.60
N VAL A 139 -29.44 -25.40 18.52
CA VAL A 139 -28.67 -24.15 18.31
C VAL A 139 -29.46 -22.89 18.67
N GLY A 140 -30.71 -23.03 19.12
CA GLY A 140 -31.59 -21.89 19.41
C GLY A 140 -31.91 -21.06 18.16
N TRP A 141 -32.11 -21.72 17.02
CA TRP A 141 -32.34 -21.05 15.75
C TRP A 141 -33.58 -20.14 15.81
N ASN A 142 -33.44 -18.92 15.31
CA ASN A 142 -34.49 -17.92 15.28
C ASN A 142 -34.44 -17.11 13.97
N ASN A 143 -35.44 -16.25 13.74
CA ASN A 143 -35.50 -15.44 12.53
C ASN A 143 -34.36 -14.42 12.44
N ASN A 144 -33.79 -13.97 13.56
CA ASN A 144 -32.68 -13.01 13.56
C ASN A 144 -31.38 -13.64 13.05
N LEU A 145 -31.12 -14.90 13.41
CA LEU A 145 -29.99 -15.66 12.88
C LEU A 145 -30.10 -15.82 11.36
N TYR A 146 -31.29 -16.16 10.86
CA TYR A 146 -31.52 -16.24 9.42
C TYR A 146 -31.33 -14.89 8.73
N GLN A 147 -31.88 -13.82 9.29
CA GLN A 147 -31.72 -12.47 8.74
C GLN A 147 -30.25 -12.04 8.75
N THR A 148 -29.52 -12.30 9.82
CA THR A 148 -28.07 -12.03 9.91
C THR A 148 -27.30 -12.76 8.81
N ILE A 149 -27.64 -14.01 8.49
CA ILE A 149 -27.01 -14.72 7.36
C ILE A 149 -27.29 -14.02 6.03
N LEU A 150 -28.51 -13.54 5.80
CA LEU A 150 -28.85 -12.79 4.58
C LEU A 150 -28.06 -11.48 4.51
N ASP A 151 -28.07 -10.70 5.59
CA ASP A 151 -27.37 -9.42 5.67
C ASP A 151 -25.86 -9.59 5.47
N LEU A 152 -25.27 -10.67 6.00
CA LEU A 152 -23.87 -11.02 5.73
C LEU A 152 -23.65 -11.35 4.26
N LYS A 153 -24.49 -12.20 3.67
CA LYS A 153 -24.38 -12.60 2.27
C LYS A 153 -24.55 -11.43 1.29
N ASP A 154 -25.27 -10.37 1.66
CA ASP A 154 -25.34 -9.16 0.83
C ASP A 154 -23.98 -8.44 0.71
N LEU A 155 -23.03 -8.73 1.60
CA LEU A 155 -21.64 -8.27 1.51
C LEU A 155 -20.77 -9.16 0.60
N HIS A 156 -21.28 -10.32 0.17
CA HIS A 156 -20.54 -11.28 -0.63
C HIS A 156 -20.49 -10.85 -2.11
N LEU A 157 -19.32 -11.03 -2.73
CA LEU A 157 -19.19 -10.97 -4.19
C LEU A 157 -19.08 -12.39 -4.72
N ASN A 158 -19.91 -12.74 -5.70
CA ASN A 158 -20.02 -14.11 -6.24
C ASN A 158 -18.69 -14.72 -6.70
N GLU A 159 -17.71 -13.89 -7.10
CA GLU A 159 -16.40 -14.33 -7.60
C GLU A 159 -15.28 -14.24 -6.54
N CYS A 160 -15.60 -13.78 -5.32
CA CYS A 160 -14.62 -13.56 -4.26
C CYS A 160 -14.88 -14.48 -3.07
N HIS A 161 -13.94 -15.40 -2.80
CA HIS A 161 -14.02 -16.37 -1.70
C HIS A 161 -12.77 -16.28 -0.82
N PRO A 162 -12.62 -15.22 -0.01
CA PRO A 162 -11.48 -15.11 0.89
C PRO A 162 -11.55 -16.21 1.96
N THR A 163 -10.50 -17.01 2.06
CA THR A 163 -10.39 -18.12 3.03
C THR A 163 -9.26 -17.94 4.05
N THR A 164 -8.49 -16.85 3.93
CA THR A 164 -7.35 -16.50 4.78
C THR A 164 -7.39 -15.01 5.10
N CYS A 165 -6.69 -14.61 6.15
CA CYS A 165 -6.39 -13.22 6.46
C CYS A 165 -5.50 -12.58 5.37
N GLU A 166 -5.34 -11.24 5.40
CA GLU A 166 -4.47 -10.51 4.45
C GLU A 166 -2.99 -10.94 4.52
N ASP A 167 -2.53 -11.41 5.69
CA ASP A 167 -1.18 -11.93 5.92
C ASP A 167 -1.03 -13.42 5.54
N GLY A 168 -2.08 -14.04 5.01
CA GLY A 168 -2.13 -15.46 4.64
C GLY A 168 -2.40 -16.40 5.81
N SER A 169 -2.60 -15.90 7.03
CA SER A 169 -2.96 -16.72 8.18
C SER A 169 -4.37 -17.29 8.08
N SER A 170 -4.64 -18.36 8.85
CA SER A 170 -5.97 -18.96 8.90
C SER A 170 -6.96 -18.06 9.63
N LEU A 171 -8.19 -17.99 9.12
CA LEU A 171 -9.26 -17.23 9.76
C LEU A 171 -9.68 -17.90 11.07
N THR A 172 -9.78 -17.12 12.14
CA THR A 172 -10.24 -17.56 13.46
C THR A 172 -11.57 -16.89 13.83
N SER A 173 -12.29 -17.48 14.79
CA SER A 173 -13.56 -16.91 15.27
C SER A 173 -13.35 -15.55 15.91
N ASP A 174 -12.27 -15.37 16.65
CA ASP A 174 -11.91 -14.09 17.27
C ASP A 174 -11.63 -13.02 16.22
N TYR A 175 -10.94 -13.38 15.13
CA TYR A 175 -10.66 -12.47 14.03
C TYR A 175 -11.96 -12.01 13.33
N LEU A 176 -12.85 -12.94 13.02
CA LEU A 176 -14.13 -12.61 12.38
C LEU A 176 -15.06 -11.83 13.31
N GLN A 177 -15.07 -12.12 14.62
CA GLN A 177 -15.80 -11.32 15.60
C GLN A 177 -15.25 -9.90 15.70
N ASN A 178 -13.91 -9.74 15.66
CA ASN A 178 -13.29 -8.43 15.66
C ASN A 178 -13.68 -7.63 14.40
N ILE A 179 -13.56 -8.22 13.21
CA ILE A 179 -14.00 -7.60 11.96
C ILE A 179 -15.47 -7.18 12.04
N ALA A 180 -16.35 -8.11 12.46
CA ALA A 180 -17.77 -7.85 12.62
C ALA A 180 -18.03 -6.67 13.57
N SER A 181 -17.30 -6.57 14.68
CA SER A 181 -17.45 -5.50 15.67
C SER A 181 -17.07 -4.10 15.14
N ASN A 182 -16.12 -4.05 14.20
CA ASN A 182 -15.67 -2.82 13.56
C ASN A 182 -16.62 -2.39 12.44
N TYR A 183 -17.20 -3.38 11.74
CA TYR A 183 -18.03 -3.15 10.58
C TYR A 183 -19.50 -2.87 10.92
N ILE A 184 -20.08 -3.65 11.82
CA ILE A 184 -21.50 -3.55 12.18
C ILE A 184 -21.71 -2.35 13.09
N LYS A 185 -22.59 -1.45 12.65
CA LYS A 185 -22.94 -0.20 13.33
C LYS A 185 -24.46 -0.10 13.48
N GLY A 186 -24.91 0.79 14.36
CA GLY A 186 -26.33 1.10 14.55
C GLY A 186 -26.99 0.37 15.72
N GLN A 187 -28.31 0.56 15.83
CA GLN A 187 -29.12 0.21 17.00
C GLN A 187 -29.14 -1.29 17.32
N TYR A 188 -28.98 -2.16 16.30
CA TYR A 188 -29.02 -3.62 16.45
C TYR A 188 -27.65 -4.26 16.55
N LYS A 189 -26.56 -3.47 16.67
CA LYS A 189 -25.18 -3.98 16.69
C LYS A 189 -24.98 -5.13 17.67
N SER A 190 -25.40 -4.98 18.92
CA SER A 190 -25.17 -6.00 19.96
C SER A 190 -25.85 -7.33 19.63
N LEU A 191 -27.05 -7.27 19.02
CA LEU A 191 -27.80 -8.46 18.64
C LEU A 191 -27.10 -9.18 17.48
N ILE A 192 -26.73 -8.44 16.42
CA ILE A 192 -26.06 -9.02 15.24
C ILE A 192 -24.71 -9.63 15.63
N LEU A 193 -23.94 -8.99 16.52
CA LEU A 193 -22.68 -9.56 16.99
C LEU A 193 -22.87 -10.85 17.79
N GLN A 194 -23.94 -10.93 18.59
CA GLN A 194 -24.28 -12.15 19.32
C GLN A 194 -24.76 -13.26 18.36
N ASP A 195 -25.50 -12.90 17.32
CA ASP A 195 -25.91 -13.81 16.26
C ASP A 195 -24.68 -14.35 15.52
N ILE A 196 -23.73 -13.48 15.11
CA ILE A 196 -22.47 -13.89 14.47
C ILE A 196 -21.67 -14.86 15.35
N LYS A 197 -21.54 -14.55 16.65
CA LYS A 197 -20.88 -15.46 17.60
C LYS A 197 -21.55 -16.83 17.65
N THR A 198 -22.88 -16.85 17.65
CA THR A 198 -23.66 -18.10 17.62
C THR A 198 -23.42 -18.86 16.32
N LEU A 199 -23.42 -18.16 15.17
CA LEU A 199 -23.20 -18.75 13.86
C LEU A 199 -21.77 -19.31 13.68
N LEU A 200 -20.76 -18.66 14.27
CA LEU A 200 -19.38 -19.16 14.30
C LEU A 200 -19.28 -20.46 15.10
N ASN A 201 -19.90 -20.51 16.29
CA ASN A 201 -19.95 -21.75 17.08
C ASN A 201 -20.62 -22.90 16.33
N ILE A 202 -21.71 -22.61 15.60
CA ILE A 202 -22.38 -23.59 14.72
C ILE A 202 -21.40 -24.08 13.65
N LEU A 203 -20.72 -23.17 12.97
CA LEU A 203 -19.79 -23.48 11.90
C LEU A 203 -18.63 -24.36 12.38
N GLU A 204 -18.03 -24.03 13.52
CA GLU A 204 -16.96 -24.84 14.15
C GLU A 204 -17.44 -26.23 14.54
N SER A 205 -18.66 -26.33 15.07
CA SER A 205 -19.26 -27.62 15.46
C SER A 205 -19.48 -28.54 14.25
N PHE A 206 -19.84 -27.98 13.10
CA PHE A 206 -20.11 -28.75 11.88
C PHE A 206 -18.84 -29.11 11.11
N ASN A 207 -17.84 -28.25 11.15
CA ASN A 207 -16.63 -28.38 10.34
C ASN A 207 -15.43 -28.91 11.13
N LYS A 208 -15.65 -29.64 12.23
CA LYS A 208 -14.59 -30.24 13.07
C LYS A 208 -13.50 -29.21 13.46
N GLN A 209 -13.91 -28.04 13.98
CA GLN A 209 -13.04 -26.95 14.43
C GLN A 209 -12.33 -26.15 13.31
N THR A 210 -12.81 -26.20 12.07
CA THR A 210 -12.32 -25.31 10.99
C THR A 210 -13.43 -24.39 10.48
N LEU A 211 -13.18 -23.10 10.32
CA LEU A 211 -14.26 -22.17 9.90
C LEU A 211 -14.56 -22.29 8.41
N PHE A 212 -13.55 -22.49 7.59
CA PHE A 212 -13.69 -22.60 6.15
C PHE A 212 -13.25 -23.99 5.71
N PHE A 213 -14.15 -24.73 5.05
CA PHE A 213 -13.75 -25.93 4.34
C PHE A 213 -12.70 -25.54 3.30
N GLY A 214 -11.49 -26.07 3.44
CA GLY A 214 -10.41 -25.88 2.47
C GLY A 214 -10.92 -26.19 1.07
N ILE A 215 -11.15 -25.16 0.27
CA ILE A 215 -11.26 -25.30 -1.18
C ILE A 215 -9.83 -25.55 -1.65
N HIS A 216 -9.36 -26.80 -1.51
CA HIS A 216 -8.10 -27.23 -2.13
C HIS A 216 -8.20 -27.31 -3.67
N CYS A 217 -9.18 -26.65 -4.29
CA CYS A 217 -9.35 -26.66 -5.73
C CYS A 217 -9.93 -25.34 -6.23
N ARG A 218 -9.03 -24.50 -6.79
CA ARG A 218 -9.21 -23.57 -7.93
C ARG A 218 -8.76 -22.11 -7.72
N LEU A 219 -8.42 -21.65 -6.52
CA LEU A 219 -8.05 -20.24 -6.29
C LEU A 219 -6.54 -19.93 -6.28
N THR A 220 -5.66 -20.93 -6.39
CA THR A 220 -4.24 -20.70 -6.67
C THR A 220 -4.00 -19.96 -8.01
N CYS A 221 -5.02 -19.82 -8.87
CA CYS A 221 -4.91 -19.09 -10.14
C CYS A 221 -5.02 -17.56 -10.03
N TRP A 222 -5.64 -16.97 -9.00
CA TRP A 222 -5.91 -15.52 -9.02
C TRP A 222 -4.87 -14.67 -8.29
N LEU A 223 -4.37 -15.12 -7.13
CA LEU A 223 -3.34 -14.38 -6.39
C LEU A 223 -1.96 -14.43 -7.06
N PHE A 224 -1.68 -15.43 -7.91
CA PHE A 224 -0.42 -15.49 -8.66
C PHE A 224 -0.34 -14.49 -9.81
N HIS A 225 -1.48 -13.95 -10.28
CA HIS A 225 -1.49 -13.02 -11.42
C HIS A 225 -1.33 -11.54 -11.03
N TYR A 226 -1.55 -11.16 -9.77
CA TYR A 226 -1.44 -9.75 -9.34
C TYR A 226 -0.22 -9.43 -8.47
N VAL A 227 0.43 -10.44 -7.87
CA VAL A 227 1.59 -10.20 -6.98
C VAL A 227 2.93 -10.18 -7.73
N ASN A 228 2.97 -10.53 -9.03
CA ASN A 228 4.17 -10.39 -9.87
C ASN A 228 4.25 -9.06 -10.64
N PHE A 229 3.65 -7.98 -10.11
CA PHE A 229 4.09 -6.63 -10.43
C PHE A 229 5.21 -6.23 -9.46
N ASP A 230 6.28 -7.03 -9.44
CA ASP A 230 7.59 -6.53 -9.05
C ASP A 230 7.97 -5.51 -10.12
N TYR A 231 7.87 -4.23 -9.77
CA TYR A 231 8.53 -3.16 -10.50
C TYR A 231 10.03 -3.44 -10.43
N LYS A 232 10.56 -4.20 -11.38
CA LYS A 232 11.94 -4.00 -11.82
C LYS A 232 11.97 -2.62 -12.45
N VAL A 233 12.39 -1.65 -11.66
CA VAL A 233 12.93 -0.40 -12.19
C VAL A 233 14.14 -0.82 -13.00
N ASP A 234 14.02 -0.79 -14.32
CA ASP A 234 15.16 -0.90 -15.22
C ASP A 234 16.07 0.31 -14.94
N GLU A 235 17.09 0.10 -14.11
CA GLU A 235 18.31 0.89 -14.09
C GLU A 235 19.01 0.69 -15.44
N ASN A 236 18.54 1.37 -16.48
CA ASN A 236 19.30 1.66 -17.71
C ASN A 236 18.47 2.55 -18.63
N THR A 237 18.52 3.86 -18.39
CA THR A 237 18.36 4.84 -19.47
C THR A 237 19.41 5.92 -19.28
N ASP A 238 20.63 5.61 -19.73
CA ASP A 238 21.51 6.61 -20.32
C ASP A 238 20.83 7.12 -21.59
N TYR A 239 20.41 8.39 -21.62
CA TYR A 239 20.39 9.28 -22.79
C TYR A 239 20.27 10.73 -22.34
#